data_AF-A0A9P5W2H2-F1
#
_entry.id   AF-A0A9P5W2H2-F1
#
_cell.length_a   1.000
_cell.length_b   1.000
_cell.length_c   1.000
_cell.angle_alpha   90.00
_cell.angle_beta   90.00
_cell.angle_gamma   90.00
#
_symmetry.space_group_name_H-M   'P 1'
#
loop_
_entity.id
_entity.type
_entity.pdbx_description
1 polymer ?
#
loop_
_entity_poly.entity_id
_entity_poly.type
_entity_poly.pdbx_seq_one_letter_code
_entity_poly.pdbx_strand_id
1 'polypeptide(L)'
;AYYAHLGLESSVLETFPLFDGQVRWDETLVPPDDSMKDLLGDPKRAYECFFKDMKRPQGVSDKDWSNHVYATYAVVFEFCGLYMGEPLYDLLVAHAVRPSAYTEK
;
A
#
# COMPACT_ATOMS: atom_id res chain seq x y z
N ALA A 1 1.17 -11.06 -5.80
CA ALA A 1 -0.03 -11.72 -5.23
C ALA A 1 -1.29 -11.47 -6.06
N TYR A 2 -1.71 -10.21 -6.25
CA TYR A 2 -2.98 -9.93 -6.93
C TYR A 2 -3.01 -10.39 -8.41
N TYR A 3 -1.93 -10.19 -9.18
CA TYR A 3 -1.84 -10.74 -10.54
C TYR A 3 -1.99 -12.27 -10.62
N ALA A 4 -1.40 -13.00 -9.67
CA ALA A 4 -1.57 -14.45 -9.57
C ALA A 4 -3.03 -14.82 -9.24
N HIS A 5 -3.70 -14.05 -8.37
CA HIS A 5 -5.12 -14.21 -8.10
C HIS A 5 -6.00 -13.99 -9.33
N LEU A 6 -5.64 -13.02 -10.19
CA LEU A 6 -6.31 -12.79 -11.48
C LEU A 6 -6.07 -13.91 -12.51
N GLY A 7 -5.21 -14.89 -12.21
CA GLY A 7 -4.88 -15.98 -13.13
C GLY A 7 -3.99 -15.55 -14.29
N LEU A 8 -3.24 -14.44 -14.15
CA LEU A 8 -2.27 -14.04 -15.16
C LEU A 8 -1.12 -15.05 -15.20
N GLU A 9 -0.75 -15.46 -16.41
CA GLU A 9 0.33 -16.43 -16.65
C GLU A 9 1.64 -15.76 -17.10
N SER A 10 1.58 -14.51 -17.55
CA SER A 10 2.73 -13.73 -18.02
C SER A 10 3.07 -12.58 -17.06
N SER A 11 4.32 -12.13 -17.10
CA SER A 11 4.74 -10.92 -16.38
C SER A 11 3.96 -9.69 -16.84
N VAL A 12 3.69 -8.80 -15.89
CA VAL A 12 3.09 -7.48 -16.13
C VAL A 12 4.21 -6.44 -16.11
N LEU A 13 4.19 -5.51 -17.06
CA LEU A 13 5.09 -4.35 -17.03
C LEU A 13 4.50 -3.30 -16.10
N GLU A 14 5.20 -3.00 -15.01
CA GLU A 14 4.86 -1.93 -14.10
C GLU A 14 5.78 -0.73 -14.35
N THR A 15 5.19 0.45 -14.40
CA THR A 15 5.92 1.71 -14.61
C THR A 15 5.66 2.64 -13.44
N PHE A 16 6.69 2.89 -12.62
CA PHE A 16 6.58 3.73 -11.42
C PHE A 16 7.55 4.90 -11.44
N PRO A 17 7.15 6.07 -10.91
CA PRO A 17 8.06 7.18 -10.72
C PRO A 17 8.99 6.92 -9.52
N LEU A 18 10.28 7.10 -9.74
CA LEU A 18 11.32 7.14 -8.71
C LEU A 18 11.85 8.57 -8.57
N PHE A 19 12.20 8.96 -7.34
CA PHE A 19 12.82 10.25 -7.06
C PHE A 19 14.13 10.05 -6.30
N ASP A 20 15.23 10.47 -6.90
CA ASP A 20 16.56 10.46 -6.28
C ASP A 20 17.32 11.77 -6.51
N GLY A 21 16.60 12.88 -6.37
CA GLY A 21 17.06 14.24 -6.73
C GLY A 21 16.57 14.67 -8.11
N GLN A 22 16.19 13.71 -8.96
CA GLN A 22 15.50 13.91 -10.23
C GLN A 22 14.40 12.86 -10.40
N VAL A 23 13.32 13.21 -11.10
CA VAL A 23 12.23 12.26 -11.40
C VAL A 23 12.67 11.34 -12.53
N ARG A 24 12.61 10.03 -12.30
CA ARG A 24 12.85 8.99 -13.30
C ARG A 24 11.70 8.01 -13.31
N TRP A 25 11.46 7.38 -14.45
CA TRP A 25 10.46 6.32 -14.57
C TRP A 25 11.19 4.99 -14.61
N ASP A 26 10.86 4.13 -13.65
CA ASP A 26 11.35 2.76 -13.61
C ASP A 26 10.32 1.84 -14.27
N GLU A 27 10.81 0.92 -15.08
CA GLU A 27 10.01 -0.07 -15.78
C GLU A 27 10.47 -1.45 -15.32
N THR A 28 9.59 -2.17 -14.63
CA THR A 28 9.90 -3.48 -14.06
C THR A 28 8.89 -4.52 -14.56
N LEU A 29 9.39 -5.67 -15.04
CA LEU A 29 8.55 -6.82 -15.34
C LEU A 29 8.32 -7.64 -14.07
N VAL A 30 7.07 -7.69 -13.61
CA VAL A 30 6.68 -8.40 -12.40
C VAL A 30 5.96 -9.70 -12.77
N PRO A 31 6.54 -10.88 -12.50
CA PRO A 31 5.83 -12.13 -12.71
C PRO A 31 4.68 -12.30 -11.71
N PRO A 32 3.62 -13.05 -12.07
CA PRO A 32 2.61 -13.46 -11.11
C PRO A 32 3.27 -14.32 -10.02
N ASP A 33 3.13 -13.90 -8.77
CA ASP A 33 3.63 -14.60 -7.58
C ASP A 33 2.53 -14.64 -6.51
N ASP A 34 2.25 -15.81 -5.94
CA ASP A 34 1.23 -16.03 -4.91
C ASP A 34 1.81 -16.14 -3.48
N SER A 35 3.12 -15.95 -3.31
CA SER A 35 3.82 -16.03 -2.01
C SER A 35 3.20 -15.18 -0.89
N MET A 36 2.55 -14.07 -1.25
CA MET A 36 1.89 -13.13 -0.34
C MET A 36 0.35 -13.15 -0.43
N LYS A 37 -0.24 -14.20 -1.01
CA LYS A 37 -1.70 -14.29 -1.21
C LYS A 37 -2.48 -14.13 0.09
N ASP A 38 -1.97 -14.68 1.19
CA ASP A 38 -2.61 -14.59 2.51
C ASP A 38 -2.78 -13.15 3.01
N LEU A 39 -1.98 -12.20 2.52
CA LEU A 39 -2.12 -10.79 2.88
C LEU A 39 -3.32 -10.12 2.21
N LEU A 40 -3.76 -10.61 1.05
CA LEU A 40 -4.87 -9.98 0.31
C LEU A 40 -6.20 -10.06 1.06
N GLY A 41 -6.38 -11.06 1.93
CA GLY A 41 -7.56 -11.21 2.78
C GLY A 41 -7.44 -10.59 4.17
N ASP A 42 -6.33 -9.90 4.48
CA ASP A 42 -6.09 -9.29 5.79
C ASP A 42 -5.50 -7.88 5.63
N PRO A 43 -6.35 -6.85 5.46
CA PRO A 43 -5.90 -5.49 5.21
C PRO A 43 -4.94 -4.94 6.27
N LYS A 44 -5.17 -5.27 7.56
CA LYS A 44 -4.32 -4.81 8.66
C LYS A 44 -2.95 -5.44 8.59
N ARG A 45 -2.88 -6.76 8.44
CA ARG A 45 -1.61 -7.48 8.33
C ARG A 45 -0.85 -7.08 7.06
N ALA A 46 -1.56 -6.86 5.95
CA ALA A 46 -0.96 -6.34 4.72
C ALA A 46 -0.33 -4.97 4.96
N TYR A 47 -1.05 -4.05 5.61
CA TYR A 47 -0.52 -2.72 5.92
C TYR A 47 0.70 -2.80 6.84
N GLU A 48 0.65 -3.59 7.90
CA GLU A 48 1.79 -3.82 8.79
C GLU A 48 3.00 -4.43 8.07
N CYS A 49 2.77 -5.31 7.09
CA CYS A 49 3.84 -5.92 6.31
C CYS A 49 4.65 -4.89 5.52
N PHE A 50 4.00 -3.89 4.93
CA PHE A 50 4.65 -2.91 4.06
C PHE A 50 5.01 -1.59 4.75
N PHE A 51 4.25 -1.18 5.77
CA PHE A 51 4.29 0.19 6.30
C PHE A 51 4.51 0.30 7.81
N LYS A 52 4.80 -0.79 8.54
CA LYS A 52 5.03 -0.74 10.00
C LYS A 52 6.18 0.17 10.43
N ASP A 53 7.22 0.29 9.60
CA ASP A 53 8.47 1.00 9.93
C ASP A 53 8.52 2.42 9.35
N MET A 54 7.38 2.95 8.90
CA MET A 54 7.29 4.27 8.30
C MET A 54 7.67 5.35 9.32
N LYS A 55 8.55 6.28 8.91
CA LYS A 55 8.98 7.41 9.75
C LYS A 55 8.69 8.72 9.07
N ARG A 56 8.19 9.67 9.85
CA ARG A 56 7.95 11.03 9.38
C ARG A 56 9.28 11.70 8.98
N PRO A 57 9.40 12.23 7.75
CA PRO A 57 10.58 13.02 7.37
C PRO A 57 10.68 14.34 8.15
N GLN A 58 11.91 14.83 8.33
CA GLN A 58 12.14 16.11 9.00
C GLN A 58 11.48 17.26 8.23
N GLY A 59 10.82 18.17 8.96
CA GLY A 59 10.19 19.36 8.38
C GLY A 59 8.81 19.12 7.75
N VAL A 60 8.27 17.90 7.80
CA VAL A 60 6.90 17.59 7.35
C VAL A 60 5.91 17.91 8.46
N SER A 61 4.83 18.63 8.12
CA SER A 61 3.79 18.98 9.10
C SER A 61 3.00 17.74 9.57
N ASP A 62 2.39 17.82 10.76
CA ASP A 62 1.48 16.77 11.26
C ASP A 62 0.38 16.44 10.25
N LYS A 63 -0.16 17.49 9.61
CA LYS A 63 -1.25 17.36 8.63
C LYS A 63 -0.78 16.61 7.38
N ASP A 64 0.35 16.99 6.81
CA ASP A 64 0.88 16.35 5.61
C ASP A 64 1.29 14.90 5.89
N TRP A 65 1.88 14.66 7.07
CA TRP A 65 2.18 13.31 7.51
C TRP A 65 0.92 12.46 7.69
N SER A 66 -0.12 13.04 8.29
CA SER A 66 -1.41 12.38 8.47
C SER A 66 -2.05 12.00 7.14
N ASN A 67 -2.01 12.91 6.16
CA ASN A 67 -2.51 12.65 4.82
C ASN A 67 -1.71 11.55 4.12
N HIS A 68 -0.38 11.54 4.29
CA HIS A 68 0.48 10.51 3.73
C HIS A 68 0.17 9.12 4.31
N VAL A 69 0.10 9.00 5.63
CA VAL A 69 -0.28 7.74 6.31
C VAL A 69 -1.66 7.27 5.83
N TYR A 70 -2.63 8.17 5.74
CA TYR A 70 -3.95 7.83 5.22
C TYR A 70 -3.92 7.34 3.76
N ALA A 71 -3.12 7.98 2.90
CA ALA A 71 -2.95 7.55 1.52
C ALA A 71 -2.33 6.15 1.42
N THR A 72 -1.39 5.79 2.30
CA THR A 72 -0.81 4.44 2.32
C THR A 72 -1.82 3.35 2.69
N TYR A 73 -2.79 3.64 3.58
CA TYR A 73 -3.91 2.74 3.83
C TYR A 73 -4.74 2.53 2.56
N ALA A 74 -5.05 3.61 1.84
CA ALA A 74 -5.87 3.53 0.63
C ALA A 74 -5.25 2.60 -0.43
N VAL A 75 -3.93 2.69 -0.63
CA VAL A 75 -3.22 1.83 -1.60
C VAL A 75 -3.33 0.35 -1.20
N VAL A 76 -3.03 0.00 0.06
CA VAL A 76 -3.06 -1.41 0.49
C VAL A 76 -4.48 -1.95 0.50
N PHE A 77 -5.42 -1.18 1.06
CA PHE A 77 -6.79 -1.62 1.23
C PHE A 77 -7.53 -1.73 -0.09
N GLU A 78 -7.14 -0.99 -1.13
CA GLU A 78 -7.72 -1.15 -2.47
C GLU A 78 -7.48 -2.58 -2.98
N PHE A 79 -6.24 -3.08 -2.90
CA PHE A 79 -5.93 -4.44 -3.34
C PHE A 79 -6.63 -5.51 -2.50
N CYS A 80 -6.74 -5.30 -1.18
CA CYS A 80 -7.48 -6.22 -0.33
C CYS A 80 -8.99 -6.18 -0.64
N GLY A 81 -9.56 -4.99 -0.83
CA GLY A 81 -10.96 -4.80 -1.20
C GLY A 81 -11.30 -5.45 -2.53
N LEU A 82 -10.45 -5.27 -3.54
CA LEU A 82 -10.57 -5.94 -4.83
C LEU A 82 -10.56 -7.48 -4.70
N TYR A 83 -9.70 -8.03 -3.83
CA TYR A 83 -9.62 -9.47 -3.59
C TYR A 83 -10.83 -10.01 -2.81
N MET A 84 -11.29 -9.29 -1.78
CA MET A 84 -12.38 -9.71 -0.89
C MET A 84 -13.77 -9.39 -1.45
N GLY A 85 -13.86 -8.53 -2.47
CA GLY A 85 -15.12 -7.99 -2.96
C GLY A 85 -15.73 -6.93 -2.03
N GLU A 86 -14.89 -6.23 -1.25
CA GLU A 86 -15.31 -5.19 -0.31
C GLU A 86 -14.97 -3.79 -0.81
N PRO A 87 -15.85 -2.78 -0.64
CA PRO A 87 -15.54 -1.40 -0.99
C PRO A 87 -14.37 -0.85 -0.17
N LEU A 88 -13.43 -0.15 -0.83
CA LEU A 88 -12.31 0.52 -0.16
C LEU A 88 -12.76 1.40 1.02
N TYR A 89 -13.86 2.14 0.85
CA TYR A 89 -14.39 3.01 1.88
C TYR A 89 -14.69 2.25 3.19
N ASP A 90 -15.29 1.06 3.09
CA ASP A 90 -15.66 0.25 4.25
C ASP A 90 -14.41 -0.24 4.99
N LEU A 91 -13.38 -0.64 4.24
CA LEU A 91 -12.08 -1.03 4.80
C LEU A 91 -11.37 0.14 5.49
N LEU A 92 -11.37 1.32 4.87
CA LEU A 92 -10.77 2.52 5.46
C LEU A 92 -11.46 2.91 6.76
N VAL A 93 -12.79 2.87 6.81
CA VAL A 93 -13.57 3.18 8.03
C VAL A 93 -13.32 2.13 9.12
N ALA A 94 -13.24 0.85 8.76
CA ALA A 94 -13.09 -0.24 9.71
C ALA A 94 -11.66 -0.41 10.26
N HIS A 95 -10.64 -0.05 9.48
CA HIS A 95 -9.27 -0.49 9.75
C HIS A 95 -8.21 0.62 9.74
N ALA A 96 -8.43 1.75 9.07
CA ALA A 96 -7.43 2.81 9.04
C ALA A 96 -7.32 3.47 10.42
N VAL A 97 -6.13 3.43 11.02
CA VAL A 97 -5.88 4.09 12.30
C VAL A 97 -5.74 5.59 12.06
N ARG A 98 -6.36 6.40 12.92
CA ARG A 98 -6.16 7.85 12.87
C ARG A 98 -4.68 8.19 13.05
N PRO A 99 -4.09 9.02 12.18
CA PRO A 99 -2.67 9.35 12.22
C PRO A 99 -2.16 9.96 13.54
N SER A 100 -3.06 10.48 14.39
CA SER A 100 -2.74 10.97 15.73
C SER A 100 -2.11 9.91 16.66
N ALA A 101 -2.07 8.63 16.26
CA ALA A 101 -1.36 7.55 16.96
C ALA A 101 0.14 7.44 16.61
N TYR A 102 0.63 8.14 15.58
CA TYR A 102 2.03 8.17 15.15
C TYR A 102 2.75 9.43 15.63
N THR A 103 2.39 9.93 16.81
CA THR A 103 3.09 11.02 17.48
C THR A 103 4.44 10.54 18.01
N GLU A 104 5.45 11.40 17.85
CA GLU A 104 6.86 11.15 18.15
C GLU A 104 7.09 10.49 19.52
N LYS A 105 7.87 9.41 19.54
CA LYS A 105 8.68 9.01 20.70
C LYS A 105 10.09 9.53 20.50
#